data_AF-A0A671VL40-F1
#
_entry.id   AF-A0A671VL40-F1
#
_cell.length_a   1.000
_cell.length_b   1.000
_cell.length_c   1.000
_cell.angle_alpha   90.00
_cell.angle_beta   90.00
_cell.angle_gamma   90.00
#
_symmetry.space_group_name_H-M   'P 1'
#
loop_
_entity.id
_entity.type
_entity.pdbx_description
1 polymer ?
#
loop_
_entity_poly.entity_id
_entity_poly.type
_entity_poly.pdbx_seq_one_letter_code
_entity_poly.pdbx_strand_id
1 'polypeptide(L)'
;MKCCIIPYIIRLINVFTPQKSLEEFQDLYLVMELMDASLCQVIHMDLDHERMSYLLYQILCGIRHLHSAGIIHRDLKPSNIVVKSDCTLKILDFGLARTACTNFMMTPYVVTRYYRAPEVILGMKYKENVDIWSVGCIMGEMVKGSVIFQGTDHIDQWNKVIEVLGTPSLEFMNRLMETVRNYVMNKPQYPGVSFAELFPDWAFPSDSEHDKLKTGQARDLLSKMLVIDPECRISVEAALNHPYIHVWYDPGEADAPPPQISDKQLEEREHTIEQWKELIYEEVIDWEERNKNGLMKEDCSGTCIIFIICNIGHQIALKTQSKTSLS
;
A
#
# COMPACT_ATOMS: atom_id res chain seq x y z
N MET A 1 -27.77 -0.55 -1.06
CA MET A 1 -26.57 -0.38 -1.89
C MET A 1 -25.86 -1.71 -1.91
N LYS A 2 -25.62 -2.31 -3.09
CA LYS A 2 -24.70 -3.45 -3.19
C LYS A 2 -23.32 -2.89 -2.89
N CYS A 3 -22.69 -3.30 -1.78
CA CYS A 3 -21.25 -3.08 -1.61
C CYS A 3 -20.59 -3.67 -2.85
N CYS A 4 -19.99 -2.81 -3.69
CA CYS A 4 -19.25 -3.29 -4.84
C CYS A 4 -18.11 -4.16 -4.30
N ILE A 5 -18.13 -5.44 -4.59
CA ILE A 5 -17.04 -6.35 -4.25
C ILE A 5 -15.86 -5.87 -5.09
N ILE A 6 -14.90 -5.22 -4.44
CA ILE A 6 -13.68 -4.76 -5.11
C ILE A 6 -12.75 -5.99 -5.17
N PRO A 7 -12.40 -6.49 -6.35
CA PRO A 7 -11.45 -7.58 -6.47
C PRO A 7 -10.11 -7.15 -5.85
N TYR A 8 -9.46 -8.08 -5.17
CA TYR A 8 -8.14 -7.90 -4.51
C TYR A 8 -8.07 -6.88 -3.36
N ILE A 9 -9.20 -6.40 -2.86
CA ILE A 9 -9.29 -5.68 -1.58
C ILE A 9 -9.96 -6.59 -0.55
N ILE A 10 -9.51 -6.53 0.70
CA ILE A 10 -10.10 -7.33 1.78
C ILE A 10 -11.54 -6.90 2.05
N ARG A 11 -12.45 -7.88 2.11
CA ARG A 11 -13.85 -7.63 2.41
C ARG A 11 -14.09 -7.61 3.92
N LEU A 12 -14.67 -6.52 4.41
CA LEU A 12 -15.27 -6.47 5.74
C LEU A 12 -16.58 -7.27 5.72
N ILE A 13 -16.63 -8.34 6.51
CA ILE A 13 -17.78 -9.22 6.65
C ILE A 13 -18.66 -8.75 7.80
N ASN A 14 -18.05 -8.39 8.94
CA ASN A 14 -18.77 -7.93 10.12
C ASN A 14 -17.98 -6.90 10.92
N VAL A 15 -18.68 -5.96 11.55
CA VAL A 15 -18.12 -5.07 12.56
C VAL A 15 -19.04 -5.04 13.77
N PHE A 16 -18.48 -5.17 14.96
CA PHE A 16 -19.26 -5.13 16.19
C PHE A 16 -18.43 -4.62 17.37
N THR A 17 -19.12 -4.29 18.45
CA THR A 17 -18.54 -3.98 19.75
C THR A 17 -19.30 -4.72 20.85
N PRO A 18 -18.62 -5.28 21.87
CA PRO A 18 -19.30 -5.90 23.00
C PRO A 18 -19.90 -4.87 23.97
N GLN A 19 -19.48 -3.60 23.88
CA GLN A 19 -19.92 -2.53 24.77
C GLN A 19 -21.28 -1.97 24.35
N LYS A 20 -22.13 -1.66 25.35
CA LYS A 20 -23.55 -1.31 25.12
C LYS A 20 -23.84 0.19 25.18
N SER A 21 -22.85 0.99 25.57
CA SER A 21 -22.99 2.44 25.63
C SER A 21 -21.73 3.12 25.08
N LEU A 22 -21.90 4.35 24.62
CA LEU A 22 -20.82 5.18 24.13
C LEU A 22 -19.77 5.44 25.22
N GLU A 23 -20.18 5.60 26.47
CA GLU A 23 -19.25 5.85 27.59
C GLU A 23 -18.28 4.67 27.74
N GLU A 24 -18.79 3.44 27.66
CA GLU A 24 -18.04 2.20 27.79
C GLU A 24 -17.26 1.82 26.52
N PHE A 25 -17.64 2.36 25.36
CA PHE A 25 -17.06 1.99 24.08
C PHE A 25 -15.53 2.18 24.04
N GLN A 26 -14.81 1.08 23.86
CA GLN A 26 -13.35 1.04 23.86
C GLN A 26 -12.80 0.10 22.79
N ASP A 27 -13.51 -0.99 22.53
CA ASP A 27 -13.06 -2.04 21.64
C ASP A 27 -13.95 -2.14 20.41
N LEU A 28 -13.29 -2.21 19.25
CA LEU A 28 -13.90 -2.44 17.96
C LEU A 28 -13.39 -3.77 17.42
N TYR A 29 -14.30 -4.62 16.95
CA TYR A 29 -13.98 -5.90 16.33
C TYR A 29 -14.35 -5.87 14.85
N LEU A 30 -13.35 -6.06 13.99
CA LEU A 30 -13.50 -6.16 12.54
C LEU A 30 -13.36 -7.63 12.11
N VAL A 31 -14.42 -8.21 11.59
CA VAL A 31 -14.45 -9.54 11.00
C VAL A 31 -14.28 -9.40 9.49
N MET A 32 -13.23 -9.98 8.96
CA MET A 32 -12.91 -9.99 7.54
C MET A 32 -12.83 -11.43 7.04
N GLU A 33 -12.74 -11.59 5.73
CA GLU A 33 -12.45 -12.91 5.15
C GLU A 33 -11.10 -13.46 5.64
N LEU A 34 -11.08 -14.77 5.89
CA LEU A 34 -9.87 -15.46 6.30
C LEU A 34 -8.96 -15.69 5.09
N MET A 35 -7.68 -15.40 5.30
CA MET A 35 -6.60 -15.59 4.34
C MET A 35 -5.53 -16.50 4.97
N ASP A 36 -4.76 -17.21 4.16
CA ASP A 36 -3.88 -18.28 4.64
C ASP A 36 -2.55 -17.74 5.17
N ALA A 37 -2.01 -16.72 4.51
CA ALA A 37 -0.69 -16.16 4.84
C ALA A 37 -0.60 -14.67 4.49
N SER A 38 0.43 -14.01 5.03
CA SER A 38 0.86 -12.68 4.56
C SER A 38 1.89 -12.80 3.45
N LEU A 39 2.03 -11.75 2.63
CA LEU A 39 3.04 -11.72 1.58
C LEU A 39 4.48 -11.79 2.14
N CYS A 40 4.69 -11.35 3.40
CA CYS A 40 5.96 -11.55 4.11
C CYS A 40 6.40 -13.02 4.12
N GLN A 41 5.46 -13.95 4.32
CA GLN A 41 5.76 -15.38 4.37
C GLN A 41 6.01 -15.93 2.96
N VAL A 42 5.28 -15.42 1.97
CA VAL A 42 5.38 -15.83 0.55
C VAL A 42 6.70 -15.40 -0.09
N ILE A 43 7.22 -14.23 0.27
CA ILE A 43 8.50 -13.70 -0.25
C ILE A 43 9.68 -14.64 0.03
N HIS A 44 9.61 -15.44 1.09
CA HIS A 44 10.66 -16.41 1.44
C HIS A 44 10.47 -17.78 0.78
N MET A 45 9.44 -17.95 -0.05
CA MET A 45 9.19 -19.16 -0.84
C MET A 45 9.78 -19.02 -2.24
N ASP A 46 10.09 -20.14 -2.89
CA ASP A 46 10.52 -20.15 -4.29
C ASP A 46 9.30 -19.84 -5.18
N LEU A 47 9.26 -18.61 -5.71
CA LEU A 47 8.23 -18.13 -6.63
C LEU A 47 8.75 -18.17 -8.06
N ASP A 48 8.10 -18.91 -8.94
CA ASP A 48 8.33 -18.79 -10.37
C ASP A 48 7.82 -17.45 -10.93
N HIS A 49 8.16 -17.15 -12.18
CA HIS A 49 7.71 -15.92 -12.83
C HIS A 49 6.19 -15.83 -12.96
N GLU A 50 5.47 -16.95 -13.09
CA GLU A 50 4.01 -16.95 -13.25
C GLU A 50 3.33 -16.49 -11.98
N ARG A 51 3.70 -17.08 -10.84
CA ARG A 51 3.21 -16.69 -9.51
C ARG A 51 3.59 -15.26 -9.19
N MET A 52 4.85 -14.88 -9.43
CA MET A 52 5.31 -13.52 -9.15
C MET A 52 4.56 -12.47 -9.97
N SER A 53 4.44 -12.67 -11.29
CA SER A 53 3.70 -11.74 -12.17
C SER A 53 2.21 -11.71 -11.85
N TYR A 54 1.61 -12.85 -11.48
CA TYR A 54 0.19 -12.90 -11.11
C TYR A 54 -0.10 -12.19 -9.78
N LEU A 55 0.77 -12.34 -8.77
CA LEU A 55 0.64 -11.58 -7.51
C LEU A 55 0.78 -10.07 -7.76
N LEU A 56 1.74 -9.66 -8.59
CA LEU A 56 1.92 -8.24 -8.96
C LEU A 56 0.73 -7.69 -9.75
N TYR A 57 0.18 -8.47 -10.67
CA TYR A 57 -1.05 -8.12 -11.41
C TYR A 57 -2.21 -7.84 -10.44
N GLN A 58 -2.45 -8.72 -9.48
CA GLN A 58 -3.52 -8.56 -8.48
C GLN A 58 -3.30 -7.32 -7.60
N ILE A 59 -2.05 -7.05 -7.18
CA ILE A 59 -1.69 -5.84 -6.44
C ILE A 59 -1.99 -4.59 -7.28
N LEU A 60 -1.56 -4.57 -8.54
CA LEU A 60 -1.79 -3.43 -9.46
C LEU A 60 -3.28 -3.21 -9.73
N CYS A 61 -4.07 -4.27 -9.88
CA CYS A 61 -5.52 -4.17 -10.01
C CYS A 61 -6.15 -3.60 -8.74
N GLY A 62 -5.79 -4.11 -7.55
CA GLY A 62 -6.30 -3.59 -6.28
C GLY A 62 -5.99 -2.09 -6.12
N ILE A 63 -4.76 -1.69 -6.40
CA ILE A 63 -4.34 -0.27 -6.35
C ILE A 63 -5.11 0.58 -7.36
N ARG A 64 -5.30 0.10 -8.60
CA ARG A 64 -6.08 0.82 -9.62
C ARG A 64 -7.50 1.11 -9.17
N HIS A 65 -8.16 0.16 -8.50
CA HIS A 65 -9.49 0.38 -7.95
C HIS A 65 -9.47 1.46 -6.86
N LEU A 66 -8.50 1.41 -5.94
CA LEU A 66 -8.36 2.44 -4.92
C LEU A 66 -8.18 3.82 -5.55
N HIS A 67 -7.27 3.94 -6.52
CA HIS A 67 -7.00 5.19 -7.25
C HIS A 67 -8.24 5.69 -7.99
N SER A 68 -9.00 4.80 -8.65
CA SER A 68 -10.25 5.16 -9.33
C SER A 68 -11.34 5.65 -8.37
N ALA A 69 -11.29 5.22 -7.10
CA ALA A 69 -12.14 5.73 -6.03
C ALA A 69 -11.58 7.02 -5.38
N GLY A 70 -10.39 7.48 -5.79
CA GLY A 70 -9.69 8.65 -5.25
C GLY A 70 -8.91 8.38 -3.97
N ILE A 71 -8.70 7.12 -3.61
CA ILE A 71 -7.95 6.67 -2.43
C ILE A 71 -6.52 6.33 -2.84
N ILE A 72 -5.53 6.93 -2.19
CA ILE A 72 -4.12 6.52 -2.32
C ILE A 72 -3.74 5.73 -1.07
N HIS A 73 -3.10 4.56 -1.24
CA HIS A 73 -2.84 3.65 -0.14
C HIS A 73 -1.71 4.16 0.78
N ARG A 74 -0.57 4.54 0.21
CA ARG A 74 0.62 5.17 0.85
C ARG A 74 1.43 4.32 1.83
N ASP A 75 0.88 3.22 2.34
CA ASP A 75 1.57 2.29 3.24
C ASP A 75 1.54 0.84 2.75
N LEU A 76 1.69 0.64 1.43
CA LEU A 76 1.80 -0.71 0.88
C LEU A 76 3.10 -1.36 1.33
N LYS A 77 2.99 -2.54 1.92
CA LYS A 77 4.09 -3.36 2.41
C LYS A 77 3.64 -4.81 2.48
N PRO A 78 4.56 -5.80 2.48
CA PRO A 78 4.19 -7.21 2.46
C PRO A 78 3.30 -7.66 3.64
N SER A 79 3.39 -7.02 4.80
CA SER A 79 2.52 -7.36 5.95
C SER A 79 1.07 -6.90 5.77
N ASN A 80 0.83 -5.91 4.90
CA ASN A 80 -0.49 -5.38 4.57
C ASN A 80 -1.07 -6.05 3.33
N ILE A 81 -0.49 -7.17 2.90
CA ILE A 81 -0.96 -7.93 1.76
C ILE A 81 -1.07 -9.37 2.21
N VAL A 82 -2.24 -9.96 2.00
CA VAL A 82 -2.55 -11.34 2.39
C VAL A 82 -2.90 -12.17 1.19
N VAL A 83 -2.57 -13.45 1.27
CA VAL A 83 -2.69 -14.40 0.18
C VAL A 83 -3.39 -15.68 0.64
N LYS A 84 -3.99 -16.38 -0.32
CA LYS A 84 -4.48 -17.75 -0.18
C LYS A 84 -3.56 -18.72 -0.90
N SER A 85 -3.73 -19.99 -0.57
CA SER A 85 -3.05 -21.15 -1.18
C SER A 85 -3.31 -21.28 -2.68
N ASP A 86 -4.41 -20.74 -3.19
CA ASP A 86 -4.73 -20.66 -4.63
C ASP A 86 -4.09 -19.46 -5.34
N CYS A 87 -3.16 -18.76 -4.68
CA CYS A 87 -2.50 -17.53 -5.14
C CYS A 87 -3.43 -16.32 -5.29
N THR A 88 -4.65 -16.35 -4.74
CA THR A 88 -5.49 -15.15 -4.63
C THR A 88 -4.93 -14.21 -3.57
N LEU A 89 -4.82 -12.93 -3.91
CA LEU A 89 -4.27 -11.88 -3.07
C LEU A 89 -5.32 -10.84 -2.69
N LYS A 90 -5.21 -10.30 -1.48
CA LYS A 90 -6.00 -9.15 -1.03
C LYS A 90 -5.14 -8.15 -0.28
N ILE A 91 -5.35 -6.88 -0.58
CA ILE A 91 -4.73 -5.76 0.12
C ILE A 91 -5.52 -5.49 1.40
N LEU A 92 -4.79 -5.43 2.52
CA LEU A 92 -5.27 -5.03 3.85
C LEU A 92 -4.98 -3.56 4.12
N ASP A 93 -5.61 -3.07 5.19
CA ASP A 93 -5.16 -1.92 5.98
C ASP A 93 -5.25 -0.55 5.27
N PHE A 94 -6.37 0.14 5.50
CA PHE A 94 -6.56 1.54 5.15
C PHE A 94 -6.15 2.50 6.28
N GLY A 95 -5.44 2.06 7.33
CA GLY A 95 -5.13 2.88 8.50
C GLY A 95 -4.39 4.19 8.18
N LEU A 96 -3.70 4.23 7.04
CA LEU A 96 -3.03 5.41 6.49
C LEU A 96 -3.55 5.82 5.11
N ALA A 97 -4.57 5.17 4.58
CA ALA A 97 -5.17 5.56 3.30
C ALA A 97 -5.84 6.94 3.44
N ARG A 98 -5.68 7.79 2.42
CA ARG A 98 -6.29 9.14 2.38
C ARG A 98 -6.75 9.46 0.97
N THR A 99 -7.72 10.36 0.87
CA THR A 99 -8.11 10.94 -0.41
C THR A 99 -6.95 11.76 -0.99
N ALA A 100 -6.73 11.69 -2.30
CA ALA A 100 -5.64 12.33 -3.05
C ALA A 100 -5.47 13.85 -2.82
N CYS A 101 -6.43 14.52 -2.17
CA CYS A 101 -6.46 15.96 -1.96
C CYS A 101 -5.83 16.45 -0.64
N THR A 102 -5.36 15.56 0.25
CA THR A 102 -4.89 15.95 1.60
C THR A 102 -3.35 16.06 1.70
N ASN A 103 -2.83 17.29 1.75
CA ASN A 103 -1.39 17.64 1.79
C ASN A 103 -0.71 17.46 3.18
N PHE A 104 -1.08 16.46 3.99
CA PHE A 104 -0.46 16.29 5.32
C PHE A 104 0.86 15.50 5.27
N MET A 105 1.93 16.09 5.83
CA MET A 105 3.21 15.44 6.09
C MET A 105 3.09 14.44 7.26
N MET A 106 3.62 13.23 7.10
CA MET A 106 3.52 12.17 8.12
C MET A 106 4.37 12.48 9.36
N THR A 107 3.86 12.13 10.54
CA THR A 107 4.62 12.10 11.79
C THR A 107 5.59 10.90 11.84
N PRO A 108 6.79 11.08 12.43
CA PRO A 108 7.78 10.02 12.57
C PRO A 108 7.46 9.17 13.81
N TYR A 109 6.66 8.09 13.67
CA TYR A 109 6.59 7.03 14.67
C TYR A 109 6.92 5.66 14.05
N VAL A 110 7.36 4.74 14.90
CA VAL A 110 8.03 3.46 14.61
C VAL A 110 7.15 2.52 13.77
N VAL A 111 7.16 2.72 12.46
CA VAL A 111 6.53 1.85 11.44
C VAL A 111 7.57 1.58 10.37
N THR A 112 7.52 0.41 9.75
CA THR A 112 8.37 -0.02 8.64
C THR A 112 8.38 1.04 7.53
N ARG A 113 9.54 1.66 7.26
CA ARG A 113 9.71 2.77 6.30
C ARG A 113 10.15 2.30 4.92
N TYR A 114 10.54 1.03 4.81
CA TYR A 114 11.31 0.47 3.70
C TYR A 114 10.63 0.55 2.33
N TYR A 115 9.30 0.65 2.33
CA TYR A 115 8.46 0.70 1.14
C TYR A 115 7.92 2.10 0.82
N ARG A 116 8.29 3.13 1.62
CA ARG A 116 7.83 4.50 1.40
C ARG A 116 8.58 5.15 0.24
N ALA A 117 7.84 5.84 -0.62
CA ALA A 117 8.40 6.54 -1.76
C ALA A 117 9.27 7.74 -1.36
N PRO A 118 10.24 8.15 -2.20
CA PRO A 118 11.07 9.33 -1.98
C PRO A 118 10.28 10.60 -1.68
N GLU A 119 9.22 10.86 -2.45
CA GLU A 119 8.37 12.03 -2.24
C GLU A 119 7.66 12.02 -0.88
N VAL A 120 7.38 10.86 -0.30
CA VAL A 120 6.82 10.73 1.06
C VAL A 120 7.90 10.98 2.10
N ILE A 121 9.10 10.44 1.91
CA ILE A 121 10.24 10.60 2.83
C ILE A 121 10.70 12.07 2.87
N LEU A 122 10.70 12.73 1.72
CA LEU A 122 11.17 14.11 1.54
C LEU A 122 10.07 15.17 1.73
N GLY A 123 8.84 14.76 2.06
CA GLY A 123 7.73 15.69 2.31
C GLY A 123 7.27 16.47 1.08
N MET A 124 7.41 15.89 -0.11
CA MET A 124 6.93 16.47 -1.37
C MET A 124 5.43 16.22 -1.55
N LYS A 125 4.82 16.95 -2.50
CA LYS A 125 3.50 16.58 -3.03
C LYS A 125 3.64 15.27 -3.81
N TYR A 126 2.67 14.39 -3.66
CA TYR A 126 2.65 13.07 -4.29
C TYR A 126 1.34 12.84 -5.05
N LYS A 127 1.34 11.84 -5.92
CA LYS A 127 0.19 11.38 -6.72
C LYS A 127 0.00 9.88 -6.50
N GLU A 128 -0.96 9.32 -7.20
CA GLU A 128 -1.29 7.89 -7.22
C GLU A 128 -0.08 6.96 -7.42
N ASN A 129 0.86 7.32 -8.29
CA ASN A 129 2.08 6.53 -8.54
C ASN A 129 3.10 6.50 -7.39
N VAL A 130 2.77 7.08 -6.23
CA VAL A 130 3.47 6.82 -4.97
C VAL A 130 3.39 5.34 -4.59
N ASP A 131 2.24 4.70 -4.84
CA ASP A 131 2.02 3.29 -4.52
C ASP A 131 2.84 2.36 -5.44
N ILE A 132 3.18 2.82 -6.66
CA ILE A 132 4.06 2.08 -7.60
C ILE A 132 5.47 1.90 -7.05
N TRP A 133 5.99 2.88 -6.30
CA TRP A 133 7.28 2.72 -5.64
C TRP A 133 7.23 1.56 -4.64
N SER A 134 6.18 1.50 -3.82
CA SER A 134 6.00 0.43 -2.85
C SER A 134 5.89 -0.94 -3.52
N VAL A 135 5.15 -1.03 -4.64
CA VAL A 135 5.09 -2.25 -5.45
C VAL A 135 6.46 -2.64 -6.00
N GLY A 136 7.26 -1.67 -6.46
CA GLY A 136 8.64 -1.91 -6.90
C GLY A 136 9.53 -2.46 -5.78
N CYS A 137 9.41 -1.93 -4.56
CA CYS A 137 10.12 -2.45 -3.39
C CYS A 137 9.68 -3.88 -3.05
N ILE A 138 8.38 -4.17 -3.09
CA ILE A 138 7.83 -5.51 -2.85
C ILE A 138 8.33 -6.49 -3.92
N MET A 139 8.28 -6.12 -5.19
CA MET A 139 8.76 -6.94 -6.30
C MET A 139 10.25 -7.23 -6.17
N GLY A 140 11.07 -6.23 -5.87
CA GLY A 140 12.51 -6.44 -5.75
C GLY A 140 12.86 -7.26 -4.50
N GLU A 141 12.05 -7.19 -3.44
CA GLU A 141 12.18 -8.06 -2.28
C GLU A 141 11.77 -9.51 -2.59
N MET A 142 10.72 -9.74 -3.40
CA MET A 142 10.38 -11.09 -3.90
C MET A 142 11.54 -11.71 -4.70
N VAL A 143 12.27 -10.91 -5.47
CA VAL A 143 13.42 -11.37 -6.26
C VAL A 143 14.66 -11.58 -5.37
N LYS A 144 14.95 -10.68 -4.43
CA LYS A 144 16.17 -10.73 -3.60
C LYS A 144 16.02 -11.55 -2.30
N GLY A 145 14.80 -11.93 -1.94
CA GLY A 145 14.45 -12.53 -0.65
C GLY A 145 14.71 -11.63 0.57
N SER A 146 15.00 -10.34 0.35
CA SER A 146 15.39 -9.37 1.38
C SER A 146 15.04 -7.95 0.98
N VAL A 147 14.75 -7.12 1.98
CA VAL A 147 14.41 -5.70 1.81
C VAL A 147 15.52 -4.95 1.08
N ILE A 148 15.15 -4.14 0.08
CA ILE A 148 16.10 -3.40 -0.77
C ILE A 148 16.66 -2.16 -0.05
N PHE A 149 15.80 -1.39 0.61
CA PHE A 149 16.14 -0.12 1.24
C PHE A 149 15.83 -0.18 2.74
N GLN A 150 16.78 -0.70 3.52
CA GLN A 150 16.62 -0.88 4.96
C GLN A 150 17.22 0.31 5.74
N GLY A 151 16.46 1.40 5.84
CA GLY A 151 16.85 2.59 6.60
C GLY A 151 16.36 2.58 8.05
N THR A 152 17.23 2.96 8.97
CA THR A 152 16.92 3.05 10.41
C THR A 152 16.00 4.23 10.76
N ASP A 153 16.10 5.34 10.01
CA ASP A 153 15.26 6.53 10.12
C ASP A 153 15.00 7.16 8.72
N HIS A 154 14.37 8.34 8.67
CA HIS A 154 14.07 9.02 7.40
C HIS A 154 15.31 9.45 6.61
N ILE A 155 16.36 9.85 7.31
CA ILE A 155 17.63 10.34 6.75
C ILE A 155 18.40 9.14 6.18
N ASP A 156 18.50 8.06 6.95
CA ASP A 156 19.16 6.82 6.55
C ASP A 156 18.39 6.12 5.42
N GLN A 157 17.05 6.10 5.48
CA GLN A 157 16.21 5.58 4.40
C GLN A 157 16.51 6.28 3.06
N TRP A 158 16.61 7.62 3.08
CA TRP A 158 17.00 8.38 1.89
C TRP A 158 18.42 8.01 1.40
N ASN A 159 19.38 7.89 2.31
CA ASN A 159 20.75 7.50 1.94
C ASN A 159 20.76 6.13 1.26
N LYS A 160 20.04 5.13 1.79
CA LYS A 160 19.92 3.79 1.18
C LYS A 160 19.34 3.84 -0.23
N VAL A 161 18.39 4.73 -0.48
CA VAL A 161 17.81 4.91 -1.82
C VAL A 161 18.85 5.45 -2.80
N ILE A 162 19.55 6.53 -2.47
CA ILE A 162 20.52 7.15 -3.41
C ILE A 162 21.82 6.35 -3.55
N GLU A 163 22.23 5.59 -2.53
CA GLU A 163 23.38 4.67 -2.62
C GLU A 163 23.15 3.60 -3.69
N VAL A 164 21.90 3.16 -3.86
CA VAL A 164 21.51 2.10 -4.79
C VAL A 164 21.08 2.67 -6.15
N LEU A 165 20.20 3.67 -6.17
CA LEU A 165 19.62 4.19 -7.41
C LEU A 165 20.36 5.41 -7.99
N GLY A 166 21.33 5.95 -7.24
CA GLY A 166 22.09 7.14 -7.61
C GLY A 166 21.46 8.44 -7.13
N THR A 167 22.24 9.52 -7.23
CA THR A 167 21.78 10.86 -6.89
C THR A 167 20.79 11.35 -7.95
N PRO A 168 19.60 11.87 -7.56
CA PRO A 168 18.59 12.30 -8.52
C PRO A 168 19.02 13.53 -9.32
N SER A 169 18.30 13.81 -10.40
CA SER A 169 18.55 14.96 -11.27
C SER A 169 18.38 16.30 -10.54
N LEU A 170 19.01 17.34 -11.07
CA LEU A 170 18.84 18.71 -10.56
C LEU A 170 17.38 19.19 -10.67
N GLU A 171 16.67 18.76 -11.71
CA GLU A 171 15.25 19.06 -11.91
C GLU A 171 14.38 18.50 -10.78
N PHE A 172 14.61 17.26 -10.36
CA PHE A 172 13.97 16.68 -9.18
C PHE A 172 14.29 17.49 -7.92
N MET A 173 15.57 17.77 -7.67
CA MET A 173 16.00 18.50 -6.47
C MET A 173 15.42 19.92 -6.39
N ASN A 174 15.20 20.56 -7.54
CA ASN A 174 14.59 21.90 -7.64
C ASN A 174 13.10 21.93 -7.27
N ARG A 175 12.43 20.78 -7.16
CA ARG A 175 11.05 20.68 -6.66
C ARG A 175 10.96 20.44 -5.14
N LEU A 176 12.08 20.21 -4.48
CA LEU A 176 12.16 20.04 -3.02
C LEU A 176 12.03 21.39 -2.30
N MET A 177 11.57 21.35 -1.04
CA MET A 177 11.68 22.49 -0.12
C MET A 177 13.15 22.87 0.09
N GLU A 178 13.44 24.14 0.32
CA GLU A 178 14.81 24.67 0.36
C GLU A 178 15.71 23.95 1.37
N THR A 179 15.21 23.70 2.59
CA THR A 179 15.95 22.98 3.63
C THR A 179 16.29 21.55 3.22
N VAL A 180 15.33 20.84 2.64
CA VAL A 180 15.51 19.46 2.16
C VAL A 180 16.44 19.41 0.95
N ARG A 181 16.29 20.37 0.01
CA ARG A 181 17.16 20.50 -1.16
C ARG A 181 18.62 20.67 -0.76
N ASN A 182 18.90 21.58 0.17
CA ASN A 182 20.26 21.83 0.66
C ASN A 182 20.85 20.57 1.31
N TYR A 183 20.04 19.83 2.08
CA TYR A 183 20.47 18.54 2.63
C TYR A 183 20.83 17.52 1.54
N VAL A 184 19.97 17.35 0.53
CA VAL A 184 20.18 16.40 -0.57
C VAL A 184 21.40 16.79 -1.43
N MET A 185 21.55 18.07 -1.78
CA MET A 185 22.66 18.57 -2.60
C MET A 185 24.03 18.45 -1.93
N ASN A 186 24.08 18.51 -0.59
CA ASN A 186 25.32 18.39 0.18
C ASN A 186 25.77 16.94 0.39
N LYS A 187 25.03 15.93 -0.12
CA LYS A 187 25.44 14.53 -0.06
C LYS A 187 26.48 14.19 -1.13
N PRO A 188 27.27 13.13 -0.92
CA PRO A 188 28.10 12.56 -1.97
C PRO A 188 27.26 12.25 -3.22
N GLN A 189 27.87 12.41 -4.39
CA GLN A 189 27.26 12.03 -5.66
C GLN A 189 27.43 10.51 -5.85
N TYR A 190 26.31 9.80 -5.99
CA TYR A 190 26.29 8.37 -6.23
C TYR A 190 25.90 8.12 -7.70
N PRO A 191 26.66 7.32 -8.45
CA PRO A 191 26.33 7.00 -9.84
C PRO A 191 25.11 6.07 -9.96
N GLY A 192 24.71 5.41 -8.87
CA GLY A 192 23.73 4.33 -8.88
C GLY A 192 24.34 3.01 -9.35
N VAL A 193 23.66 1.92 -8.99
CA VAL A 193 23.97 0.55 -9.42
C VAL A 193 23.04 0.19 -10.57
N SER A 194 23.55 -0.50 -11.59
CA SER A 194 22.70 -0.93 -12.69
C SER A 194 21.66 -1.95 -12.22
N PHE A 195 20.47 -1.98 -12.83
CA PHE A 195 19.44 -2.96 -12.46
C PHE A 195 19.87 -4.42 -12.73
N ALA A 196 20.83 -4.65 -13.64
CA ALA A 196 21.41 -5.96 -13.87
C ALA A 196 22.36 -6.39 -12.74
N GLU A 197 23.06 -5.46 -12.10
CA GLU A 197 23.86 -5.74 -10.91
C GLU A 197 23.00 -5.84 -9.65
N LEU A 198 21.97 -4.99 -9.54
CA LEU A 198 21.05 -4.98 -8.40
C LEU A 198 20.16 -6.22 -8.37
N PHE A 199 19.72 -6.67 -9.55
CA PHE A 199 18.92 -7.88 -9.78
C PHE A 199 19.60 -8.73 -10.88
N PRO A 200 20.64 -9.50 -10.52
CA PRO A 200 21.35 -10.36 -11.45
C PRO A 200 20.47 -11.53 -11.91
N ASP A 201 20.80 -12.15 -13.06
CA ASP A 201 19.99 -13.22 -13.65
C ASP A 201 19.76 -14.40 -12.67
N TRP A 202 20.75 -14.73 -11.83
CA TRP A 202 20.65 -15.82 -10.85
C TRP A 202 19.67 -15.53 -9.70
N ALA A 203 19.29 -14.26 -9.48
CA ALA A 203 18.30 -13.90 -8.47
C ALA A 203 16.86 -14.16 -8.97
N PHE A 204 16.68 -14.40 -10.27
CA PHE A 204 15.39 -14.75 -10.83
C PHE A 204 15.26 -16.28 -11.00
N PRO A 205 14.02 -16.80 -11.00
CA PRO A 205 13.77 -18.18 -11.39
C PRO A 205 14.17 -18.38 -12.86
N SER A 206 15.06 -19.32 -13.16
CA SER A 206 15.53 -19.52 -14.53
C SER A 206 15.88 -20.98 -14.82
N ASP A 207 14.86 -21.77 -15.19
CA ASP A 207 15.03 -23.16 -15.62
C ASP A 207 14.95 -23.34 -17.14
N SER A 208 14.48 -22.31 -17.88
CA SER A 208 14.25 -22.38 -19.33
C SER A 208 14.61 -21.09 -20.10
N GLU A 209 14.73 -21.17 -21.43
CA GLU A 209 14.93 -19.98 -22.29
C GLU A 209 13.75 -18.99 -22.22
N HIS A 210 12.53 -19.48 -22.00
CA HIS A 210 11.36 -18.64 -21.81
C HIS A 210 11.48 -17.80 -20.52
N ASP A 211 12.09 -18.37 -19.48
CA ASP A 211 12.33 -17.66 -18.22
C ASP A 211 13.41 -16.57 -18.37
N LYS A 212 14.35 -16.70 -19.31
CA LYS A 212 15.31 -15.63 -19.60
C LYS A 212 14.64 -14.39 -20.16
N LEU A 213 13.66 -14.55 -21.06
CA LEU A 213 12.87 -13.42 -21.56
C LEU A 213 12.08 -12.77 -20.41
N LYS A 214 11.42 -13.58 -19.59
CA LYS A 214 10.67 -13.11 -18.42
C LYS A 214 11.56 -12.41 -17.39
N THR A 215 12.79 -12.88 -17.18
CA THR A 215 13.80 -12.23 -16.34
C THR A 215 14.12 -10.82 -16.85
N GLY A 216 14.35 -10.68 -18.15
CA GLY A 216 14.55 -9.37 -18.79
C GLY A 216 13.35 -8.44 -18.61
N GLN A 217 12.13 -8.95 -18.81
CA GLN A 217 10.90 -8.19 -18.61
C GLN A 217 10.66 -7.81 -17.13
N ALA A 218 10.95 -8.71 -16.18
CA ALA A 218 10.82 -8.45 -14.75
C ALA A 218 11.78 -7.32 -14.30
N ARG A 219 13.04 -7.40 -14.75
CA ARG A 219 14.05 -6.38 -14.48
C ARG A 219 13.70 -5.03 -15.12
N ASP A 220 13.19 -5.04 -16.34
CA ASP A 220 12.71 -3.83 -17.03
C ASP A 220 11.56 -3.17 -16.25
N LEU A 221 10.58 -3.96 -15.78
CA LEU A 221 9.50 -3.45 -14.93
C LEU A 221 10.02 -2.84 -13.62
N LEU A 222 10.93 -3.54 -12.93
CA LEU A 222 11.61 -3.03 -11.73
C LEU A 222 12.27 -1.67 -11.98
N SER A 223 12.97 -1.52 -13.12
CA SER A 223 13.64 -0.27 -13.49
C SER A 223 12.69 0.90 -13.73
N LYS A 224 11.44 0.60 -14.10
CA LYS A 224 10.39 1.60 -14.35
C LYS A 224 9.58 1.94 -13.09
N MET A 225 9.52 1.02 -12.12
CA MET A 225 8.85 1.22 -10.82
C MET A 225 9.75 1.89 -9.79
N LEU A 226 11.01 1.45 -9.68
CA LEU A 226 12.01 1.97 -8.74
C LEU A 226 12.72 3.20 -9.30
N VAL A 227 11.94 4.23 -9.59
CA VAL A 227 12.40 5.53 -10.11
C VAL A 227 12.18 6.59 -9.02
N ILE A 228 13.25 7.31 -8.66
CA ILE A 228 13.19 8.33 -7.61
C ILE A 228 12.19 9.44 -7.96
N ASP A 229 12.29 9.94 -9.20
CA ASP A 229 11.44 11.01 -9.67
C ASP A 229 10.02 10.48 -9.99
N PRO A 230 8.97 10.92 -9.26
CA PRO A 230 7.61 10.48 -9.54
C PRO A 230 7.07 10.95 -10.90
N GLU A 231 7.66 11.95 -11.57
CA GLU A 231 7.24 12.33 -12.93
C GLU A 231 7.78 11.38 -14.00
N CYS A 232 8.84 10.64 -13.70
CA CYS A 232 9.42 9.63 -14.60
C CYS A 232 9.01 8.20 -14.24
N ARG A 233 8.40 7.99 -13.07
CA ARG A 233 7.96 6.67 -12.60
C ARG A 233 6.74 6.19 -13.38
N ILE A 234 6.75 4.91 -13.77
CA ILE A 234 5.63 4.28 -14.48
C ILE A 234 4.30 4.45 -13.74
N SER A 235 3.22 4.68 -14.48
CA SER A 235 1.86 4.72 -13.91
C SER A 235 1.33 3.29 -13.68
N VAL A 236 0.28 3.16 -12.87
CA VAL A 236 -0.42 1.88 -12.66
C VAL A 236 -0.92 1.29 -13.98
N GLU A 237 -1.50 2.12 -14.84
CA GLU A 237 -2.01 1.70 -16.14
C GLU A 237 -0.91 1.23 -17.09
N ALA A 238 0.23 1.93 -17.13
CA ALA A 238 1.37 1.50 -17.93
C ALA A 238 2.01 0.22 -17.37
N ALA A 239 2.00 0.04 -16.04
CA ALA A 239 2.49 -1.19 -15.40
C ALA A 239 1.59 -2.40 -15.71
N LEU A 240 0.26 -2.24 -15.71
CA LEU A 240 -0.69 -3.29 -16.11
C LEU A 240 -0.54 -3.69 -17.59
N ASN A 241 -0.13 -2.75 -18.45
CA ASN A 241 0.18 -3.01 -19.86
C ASN A 241 1.62 -3.46 -20.11
N HIS A 242 2.44 -3.62 -19.06
CA HIS A 242 3.81 -4.09 -19.21
C HIS A 242 3.85 -5.56 -19.64
N PRO A 243 4.73 -5.99 -20.56
CA PRO A 243 4.76 -7.39 -21.04
C PRO A 243 4.85 -8.46 -19.94
N TYR A 244 5.53 -8.15 -18.83
CA TYR A 244 5.63 -9.05 -17.67
C TYR A 244 4.28 -9.28 -16.95
N ILE A 245 3.37 -8.30 -17.01
CA ILE A 245 2.08 -8.28 -16.27
C ILE A 245 0.90 -8.54 -17.21
N HIS A 246 0.96 -8.02 -18.43
CA HIS A 246 -0.15 -7.98 -19.37
C HIS A 246 -0.67 -9.36 -19.78
N VAL A 247 0.12 -10.41 -19.59
CA VAL A 247 -0.31 -11.81 -19.79
C VAL A 247 -1.52 -12.20 -18.92
N TRP A 248 -1.74 -11.49 -17.80
CA TRP A 248 -2.86 -11.68 -16.88
C TRP A 248 -3.99 -10.66 -17.06
N TYR A 249 -3.86 -9.71 -18.00
CA TYR A 249 -4.80 -8.60 -18.11
C TYR A 249 -6.21 -9.08 -18.43
N ASP A 250 -7.12 -8.91 -17.46
CA ASP A 250 -8.56 -9.06 -17.65
C ASP A 250 -9.24 -7.70 -17.45
N PRO A 251 -9.91 -7.13 -18.46
CA PRO A 251 -10.68 -5.90 -18.31
C PRO A 251 -11.75 -5.99 -17.20
N GLY A 252 -12.36 -7.17 -17.00
CA GLY A 252 -13.38 -7.38 -15.97
C GLY A 252 -12.84 -7.22 -14.55
N GLU A 253 -11.54 -7.44 -14.37
CA GLU A 253 -10.84 -7.22 -13.12
C GLU A 253 -10.19 -5.85 -13.10
N ALA A 254 -9.32 -5.52 -14.06
CA ALA A 254 -8.51 -4.30 -14.05
C ALA A 254 -9.33 -3.01 -14.22
N ASP A 255 -10.47 -3.06 -14.91
CA ASP A 255 -11.34 -1.92 -15.21
C ASP A 255 -12.68 -1.98 -14.45
N ALA A 256 -12.78 -2.78 -13.38
CA ALA A 256 -14.02 -2.88 -12.63
C ALA A 256 -14.40 -1.52 -12.00
N PRO A 257 -15.71 -1.20 -11.96
CA PRO A 257 -16.16 0.13 -11.54
C PRO A 257 -15.81 0.38 -10.06
N PRO A 258 -15.36 1.60 -9.71
CA PRO A 258 -15.05 1.93 -8.33
C PRO A 258 -16.28 1.79 -7.42
N PRO A 259 -16.09 1.46 -6.14
CA PRO A 259 -17.13 1.66 -5.15
C PRO A 259 -17.54 3.14 -5.13
N GLN A 260 -18.83 3.42 -5.01
CA GLN A 260 -19.28 4.79 -4.77
C GLN A 260 -18.90 5.19 -3.35
N ILE A 261 -17.86 6.00 -3.19
CA ILE A 261 -17.54 6.65 -1.91
C ILE A 261 -18.54 7.80 -1.74
N SER A 262 -19.44 7.66 -0.77
CA SER A 262 -20.56 8.58 -0.57
C SER A 262 -20.16 9.93 0.03
N ASP A 263 -18.97 10.09 0.61
CA ASP A 263 -18.59 11.36 1.22
C ASP A 263 -17.09 11.64 1.21
N LYS A 264 -16.62 12.42 0.21
CA LYS A 264 -15.27 13.02 0.23
C LYS A 264 -15.11 14.07 1.34
N GLN A 265 -16.21 14.51 1.96
CA GLN A 265 -16.24 15.58 2.96
C GLN A 265 -15.93 15.11 4.39
N LEU A 266 -15.92 13.80 4.66
CA LEU A 266 -15.64 13.26 6.00
C LEU A 266 -14.18 13.45 6.44
N GLU A 267 -13.23 13.56 5.51
CA GLU A 267 -11.80 13.76 5.84
C GLU A 267 -11.41 15.21 6.11
N GLU A 268 -12.19 16.20 5.64
CA GLU A 268 -11.90 17.62 5.82
C GLU A 268 -12.34 18.16 7.18
N ARG A 269 -13.10 17.37 7.95
CA ARG A 269 -13.63 17.78 9.26
C ARG A 269 -12.65 17.45 10.37
N GLU A 270 -12.24 18.47 11.10
CA GLU A 270 -11.52 18.30 12.34
C GLU A 270 -12.49 17.86 13.43
N HIS A 271 -12.25 16.68 13.99
CA HIS A 271 -13.01 16.12 15.10
C HIS A 271 -12.12 15.92 16.32
N THR A 272 -12.65 16.19 17.51
CA THR A 272 -12.00 15.83 18.77
C THR A 272 -11.98 14.30 18.95
N ILE A 273 -11.27 13.82 19.96
CA ILE A 273 -11.20 12.37 20.26
C ILE A 273 -12.60 11.82 20.54
N GLU A 274 -13.39 12.58 21.30
CA GLU A 274 -14.74 12.25 21.71
C GLU A 274 -15.68 12.21 20.49
N GLN A 275 -15.57 13.19 19.59
CA GLN A 275 -16.34 13.22 18.35
C GLN A 275 -15.99 12.06 17.41
N TRP A 276 -14.70 11.70 17.30
CA TRP A 276 -14.31 10.49 16.55
C TRP A 276 -14.89 9.23 17.18
N LYS A 277 -14.88 9.15 18.51
CA LYS A 277 -15.45 8.00 19.24
C LYS A 277 -16.96 7.89 19.00
N GLU A 278 -17.69 9.01 19.01
CA GLU A 278 -19.11 9.09 18.67
C GLU A 278 -19.39 8.60 17.25
N LEU A 279 -18.72 9.18 16.24
CA LEU A 279 -18.92 8.82 14.84
C LEU A 279 -18.63 7.33 14.55
N ILE A 280 -17.55 6.80 15.14
CA ILE A 280 -17.21 5.38 15.00
C ILE A 280 -18.29 4.52 15.65
N TYR A 281 -18.75 4.88 16.85
CA TYR A 281 -19.80 4.13 17.56
C TYR A 281 -21.11 4.12 16.76
N GLU A 282 -21.53 5.27 16.24
CA GLU A 282 -22.74 5.38 15.40
C GLU A 282 -22.66 4.48 14.15
N GLU A 283 -21.54 4.47 13.44
CA GLU A 283 -21.37 3.61 12.26
C GLU A 283 -21.43 2.12 12.62
N VAL A 284 -20.88 1.71 13.76
CA VAL A 284 -20.92 0.32 14.23
C VAL A 284 -22.35 -0.10 14.55
N ILE A 285 -23.10 0.74 15.27
CA ILE A 285 -24.50 0.45 15.63
C ILE A 285 -25.37 0.41 14.38
N ASP A 286 -25.24 1.38 13.48
CA ASP A 286 -25.98 1.40 12.21
C ASP A 286 -25.68 0.15 11.36
N TRP A 287 -24.41 -0.28 11.32
CA TRP A 287 -24.03 -1.51 10.64
C TRP A 287 -24.68 -2.75 11.27
N GLU A 288 -24.69 -2.87 12.60
CA GLU A 288 -25.36 -3.97 13.30
C GLU A 288 -26.87 -4.00 13.04
N GLU A 289 -27.52 -2.84 13.00
CA GLU A 289 -28.94 -2.72 12.68
C GLU A 289 -29.25 -3.12 11.24
N ARG A 290 -28.44 -2.68 10.28
CA ARG A 290 -28.55 -3.11 8.87
C ARG A 290 -28.45 -4.64 8.74
N ASN A 291 -27.58 -5.26 9.52
CA ASN A 291 -27.40 -6.71 9.53
C ASN A 291 -28.55 -7.46 10.20
N LYS A 292 -29.06 -6.99 11.35
CA LYS A 292 -30.24 -7.56 12.03
C LYS A 292 -31.48 -7.52 11.15
N ASN A 293 -31.63 -6.48 10.33
CA ASN A 293 -32.74 -6.31 9.40
C ASN A 293 -32.62 -7.15 8.10
N GLY A 294 -31.58 -7.99 7.97
CA GLY A 294 -31.43 -8.91 6.84
C GLY A 294 -31.14 -8.25 5.50
N LEU A 295 -30.70 -6.98 5.51
CA LEU A 295 -30.35 -6.22 4.30
C LEU A 295 -29.00 -6.64 3.71
N MET A 296 -28.22 -7.43 4.45
CA MET A 296 -26.91 -7.98 4.07
C MET A 296 -26.92 -9.52 4.22
N LYS A 297 -27.71 -10.24 3.40
CA LYS A 297 -27.63 -11.71 3.31
C LYS A 297 -26.72 -12.12 2.15
N GLU A 298 -25.51 -12.57 2.45
CA GLU A 298 -24.70 -13.41 1.55
C GLU A 298 -24.08 -14.57 2.34
N ASP A 299 -23.97 -15.72 1.70
CA ASP A 299 -23.61 -17.02 2.29
C ASP A 299 -22.24 -17.01 3.00
N CYS A 300 -22.25 -17.15 4.33
CA CYS A 300 -21.07 -17.47 5.13
C CYS A 300 -20.82 -18.99 5.13
N SER A 301 -20.46 -19.56 3.97
CA SER A 301 -19.92 -20.92 3.89
C SER A 301 -18.39 -20.87 3.78
N GLY A 302 -17.73 -20.41 4.83
CA GLY A 302 -16.27 -20.33 4.87
C GLY A 302 -15.78 -19.78 6.20
N THR A 303 -14.86 -20.50 6.84
CA THR A 303 -14.26 -20.22 8.14
C THR A 303 -13.87 -18.74 8.25
N CYS A 304 -14.54 -18.00 9.13
CA CYS A 304 -14.21 -16.61 9.46
C CYS A 304 -13.52 -16.62 10.83
N ILE A 305 -12.36 -15.99 10.99
CA ILE A 305 -11.87 -15.36 12.23
C ILE A 305 -10.54 -14.64 11.90
N ILE A 306 -10.52 -13.31 12.06
CA ILE A 306 -9.33 -12.57 12.52
C ILE A 306 -9.85 -11.52 13.52
N PHE A 307 -9.24 -11.44 14.69
CA PHE A 307 -9.53 -10.43 15.72
C PHE A 307 -8.50 -9.31 15.59
N ILE A 308 -8.89 -8.14 15.09
CA ILE A 308 -8.11 -6.91 15.30
C ILE A 308 -8.76 -6.16 16.45
N ILE A 309 -8.10 -6.16 17.61
CA ILE A 309 -8.47 -5.25 18.71
C ILE A 309 -7.87 -3.89 18.36
N CYS A 310 -8.68 -3.00 17.79
CA CYS A 310 -8.31 -1.60 17.74
C CYS A 310 -8.66 -0.97 19.09
N ASN A 311 -7.65 -0.76 19.95
CA ASN A 311 -7.82 0.15 21.07
C ASN A 311 -8.01 1.55 20.48
N ILE A 312 -9.25 2.05 20.56
CA ILE A 312 -9.71 3.28 19.93
C ILE A 312 -8.86 4.47 20.40
N GLY A 313 -8.41 4.47 21.66
CA GLY A 313 -7.52 5.49 22.20
C GLY A 313 -6.18 5.60 21.47
N HIS A 314 -5.61 4.47 21.02
CA HIS A 314 -4.32 4.46 20.31
C HIS A 314 -4.46 4.91 18.84
N GLN A 315 -5.52 4.48 18.16
CA GLN A 315 -5.81 4.89 16.78
C GLN A 315 -6.21 6.37 16.67
N ILE A 316 -6.95 6.88 17.66
CA ILE A 316 -7.28 8.31 17.71
C ILE A 316 -6.06 9.15 18.11
N ALA A 317 -5.20 8.67 19.02
CA ALA A 317 -3.94 9.36 19.36
C ALA A 317 -3.02 9.54 18.14
N LEU A 318 -3.00 8.59 17.20
CA LEU A 318 -2.28 8.74 15.93
C LEU A 318 -2.85 9.87 15.05
N LYS A 319 -4.16 10.13 15.11
CA LYS A 319 -4.79 11.27 14.43
C LYS A 319 -4.52 12.60 15.15
N THR A 320 -4.55 12.65 16.49
CA THR A 320 -4.43 13.90 17.26
C THR A 320 -2.99 14.32 17.61
N GLN A 321 -2.05 13.39 17.82
CA GLN A 321 -0.63 13.70 18.07
C GLN A 321 0.10 14.27 16.83
N SER A 322 -0.56 14.30 15.67
CA SER A 322 -0.04 14.90 14.43
C SER A 322 -0.03 16.44 14.43
N LYS A 323 -0.58 17.11 15.46
CA LYS A 323 -0.72 18.57 15.49
C LYS A 323 -0.04 19.30 16.65
N THR A 324 0.32 18.63 17.74
CA THR A 324 1.03 19.29 18.85
C THR A 324 2.52 19.57 18.59
N SER A 325 3.07 19.12 17.46
CA SER A 325 4.44 19.44 17.02
C SER A 325 4.53 20.66 16.09
N LEU A 326 3.45 21.45 15.97
CA LEU A 326 3.37 22.69 15.17
C LEU A 326 3.28 23.97 16.03
N SER A 327 3.76 23.94 17.28
CA SER A 327 4.02 25.16 18.06
C SER A 327 5.51 25.41 18.24
#